data_AF-A0A162ILR3-F1
#
_entry.id   AF-A0A162ILR3-F1
#
_cell.length_a   1.000
_cell.length_b   1.000
_cell.length_c   1.000
_cell.angle_alpha   90.00
_cell.angle_beta   90.00
_cell.angle_gamma   90.00
#
_symmetry.space_group_name_H-M   'P 1'
#
loop_
_entity.id
_entity.type
_entity.pdbx_description
1 polymer ?
#
loop_
_entity_poly.entity_id
_entity_poly.type
_entity_poly.pdbx_seq_one_letter_code
_entity_poly.pdbx_strand_id
1 'polypeptide(L)'
;MKEQSLPEPSWEPKVDPLPRLQSFIGKLLRDFAYTWRHVLRRPMNATTFMKLAYATIWISTLNFIVSERMGFERVSSRGPYVDVVDLPTWEAPEETLVQAGSSWFALAQDTRQGLKMVQRHMTGHSEGSTESVRIYVILTLRHVILCKAQEGELVWTRSGTLFRDGYASNTAIDMILWAINTTSTGPQPSALNSLPIEVQDRILDHATTSFVASAKLGCELGAGSSSSWVDNGLKITLQEVKRHRMESSPIESQVYFGGVMSGLSYKQEPRDQVPPVSRSKYIIKRRSL
;
A
#
# COMPACT_ATOMS: atom_id res chain seq x y z
N MET A 1 -28.14 -22.38 7.60
CA MET A 1 -28.44 -20.97 7.96
C MET A 1 -28.72 -20.23 6.67
N LYS A 2 -29.87 -19.56 6.54
CA LYS A 2 -30.19 -18.74 5.36
C LYS A 2 -29.32 -17.48 5.41
N GLU A 3 -28.42 -17.36 4.45
CA GLU A 3 -27.63 -16.16 4.20
C GLU A 3 -28.60 -15.05 3.77
N GLN A 4 -28.90 -14.11 4.66
CA GLN A 4 -29.67 -12.91 4.30
C GLN A 4 -28.80 -12.12 3.31
N SER A 5 -29.21 -12.10 2.05
CA SER A 5 -28.53 -11.36 0.98
C SER A 5 -28.40 -9.89 1.39
N LEU A 6 -27.16 -9.38 1.40
CA LEU A 6 -26.94 -7.94 1.51
C LEU A 6 -27.70 -7.22 0.38
N PRO A 7 -28.25 -6.02 0.61
CA PRO A 7 -28.91 -5.26 -0.45
C PRO A 7 -27.93 -5.01 -1.61
N GLU A 8 -28.45 -4.92 -2.83
CA GLU A 8 -27.59 -4.79 -4.01
C GLU A 8 -26.76 -3.48 -3.95
N PRO A 9 -25.49 -3.51 -4.38
CA PRO A 9 -24.68 -2.32 -4.51
C PRO A 9 -25.32 -1.31 -5.47
N SER A 10 -25.41 -0.06 -5.04
CA SER A 10 -26.12 1.01 -5.76
C SER A 10 -25.22 2.17 -6.17
N TRP A 11 -23.91 2.10 -5.90
CA TRP A 11 -22.97 3.17 -6.18
C TRP A 11 -21.72 2.69 -6.94
N GLU A 12 -21.32 3.45 -7.95
CA GLU A 12 -20.11 3.22 -8.74
C GLU A 12 -19.33 4.54 -8.85
N PRO A 13 -18.37 4.82 -7.96
CA PRO A 13 -17.53 6.01 -8.07
C PRO A 13 -16.59 5.90 -9.26
N LYS A 14 -16.33 7.04 -9.91
CA LYS A 14 -15.18 7.17 -10.82
C LYS A 14 -13.92 7.22 -9.98
N VAL A 15 -13.29 6.06 -9.85
CA VAL A 15 -12.00 5.89 -9.18
C VAL A 15 -10.91 6.28 -10.17
N ASP A 16 -10.54 7.55 -10.18
CA ASP A 16 -9.44 8.02 -11.03
C ASP A 16 -8.11 7.51 -10.45
N PRO A 17 -7.27 6.84 -11.25
CA PRO A 17 -6.00 6.30 -10.77
C PRO A 17 -5.06 7.44 -10.38
N LEU A 18 -4.38 7.27 -9.25
CA LEU A 18 -3.30 8.15 -8.79
C LEU A 18 -1.97 7.45 -9.12
N PRO A 19 -1.36 7.64 -10.31
CA PRO A 19 -0.36 6.70 -10.83
C PRO A 19 0.88 6.61 -9.94
N ARG A 20 1.30 7.73 -9.33
CA ARG A 20 2.43 7.77 -8.38
C ARG A 20 2.15 6.91 -7.15
N LEU A 21 1.05 7.17 -6.45
CA LEU A 21 0.65 6.40 -5.27
C LEU A 21 0.40 4.93 -5.64
N GLN A 22 -0.30 4.67 -6.74
CA GLN A 22 -0.59 3.31 -7.20
C GLN A 22 0.69 2.53 -7.50
N SER A 23 1.68 3.16 -8.14
CA SER A 23 2.97 2.52 -8.46
C SER A 23 3.75 2.14 -7.21
N PHE A 24 3.76 3.01 -6.18
CA PHE A 24 4.52 2.80 -4.95
C PHE A 24 3.72 2.02 -3.90
N ILE A 25 2.63 2.59 -3.38
CA ILE A 25 1.76 1.99 -2.36
C ILE A 25 1.16 0.68 -2.86
N GLY A 26 0.72 0.62 -4.11
CA GLY A 26 0.17 -0.62 -4.65
C GLY A 26 1.17 -1.77 -4.65
N LYS A 27 2.46 -1.48 -4.89
CA LYS A 27 3.53 -2.47 -4.79
C LYS A 27 3.80 -2.86 -3.33
N LEU A 28 3.86 -1.90 -2.41
CA LEU A 28 3.98 -2.18 -0.97
C LEU A 28 2.84 -3.08 -0.46
N LEU A 29 1.59 -2.78 -0.81
CA LEU A 29 0.42 -3.58 -0.40
C LEU A 29 0.44 -4.99 -0.99
N ARG A 30 0.85 -5.15 -2.25
CA ARG A 30 1.03 -6.48 -2.87
C ARG A 30 2.12 -7.28 -2.17
N ASP A 31 3.25 -6.66 -1.88
CA ASP A 31 4.36 -7.31 -1.19
C ASP A 31 4.02 -7.61 0.26
N PHE A 32 3.22 -6.78 0.91
CA PHE A 32 2.67 -7.02 2.24
C PHE A 32 1.75 -8.24 2.23
N ALA A 33 0.84 -8.32 1.26
CA ALA A 33 -0.04 -9.47 1.07
C ALA A 33 0.75 -10.77 0.85
N TYR A 34 1.81 -10.69 0.05
CA TYR A 34 2.71 -11.82 -0.19
C TYR A 34 3.49 -12.20 1.07
N THR A 35 4.08 -11.25 1.77
CA THR A 35 4.91 -11.48 2.97
C THR A 35 4.08 -12.11 4.09
N TRP A 36 2.86 -11.63 4.31
CA TRP A 36 1.96 -12.10 5.38
C TRP A 36 0.93 -13.14 4.91
N ARG A 37 1.15 -13.77 3.75
CA ARG A 37 0.20 -14.69 3.11
C ARG A 37 -0.24 -15.84 4.02
N HIS A 38 0.64 -16.34 4.90
CA HIS A 38 0.33 -17.43 5.82
C HIS A 38 -0.71 -17.04 6.87
N VAL A 39 -0.70 -15.78 7.32
CA VAL A 39 -1.72 -15.24 8.23
C VAL A 39 -2.99 -14.91 7.46
N LEU A 40 -2.87 -14.20 6.33
CA LEU A 40 -4.02 -13.72 5.54
C LEU A 40 -4.89 -14.85 4.98
N ARG A 41 -4.32 -16.04 4.74
CA ARG A 41 -5.05 -17.22 4.26
C ARG A 41 -5.89 -17.90 5.35
N ARG A 42 -5.61 -17.66 6.63
CA ARG A 42 -6.25 -18.35 7.76
C ARG A 42 -7.32 -17.48 8.43
N PRO A 43 -8.27 -18.07 9.15
CA PRO A 43 -9.05 -17.35 10.14
C PRO A 43 -8.10 -16.73 11.17
N MET A 44 -8.35 -15.49 11.54
CA MET A 44 -7.50 -14.74 12.46
C MET A 44 -8.34 -14.19 13.62
N ASN A 45 -7.72 -14.11 14.80
CA ASN A 45 -8.35 -13.48 15.95
C ASN A 45 -8.46 -11.95 15.74
N ALA A 46 -9.22 -11.29 16.60
CA ALA A 46 -9.45 -9.84 16.51
C ALA A 46 -8.14 -9.04 16.57
N THR A 47 -7.21 -9.39 17.46
CA THR A 47 -5.93 -8.68 17.61
C THR A 47 -5.09 -8.73 16.34
N THR A 48 -4.89 -9.92 15.76
CA THR A 48 -4.14 -10.10 14.51
C THR A 48 -4.82 -9.39 13.35
N PHE A 49 -6.16 -9.45 13.28
CA PHE A 49 -6.94 -8.70 12.31
C PHE A 49 -6.65 -7.20 12.41
N MET A 50 -6.76 -6.62 13.62
CA MET A 50 -6.54 -5.20 13.86
C MET A 50 -5.11 -4.79 13.46
N LYS A 51 -4.10 -5.58 13.85
CA LYS A 51 -2.69 -5.32 13.46
C LYS A 51 -2.49 -5.27 11.95
N LEU A 52 -3.08 -6.18 11.19
CA LEU A 52 -2.99 -6.20 9.73
C LEU A 52 -3.85 -5.11 9.06
N ALA A 53 -5.01 -4.78 9.64
CA ALA A 53 -5.90 -3.73 9.14
C ALA A 53 -5.24 -2.36 9.28
N TYR A 54 -4.65 -2.06 10.45
CA TYR A 54 -3.87 -0.85 10.67
C TYR A 54 -2.63 -0.80 9.79
N ALA A 55 -1.90 -1.92 9.60
CA ALA A 55 -0.78 -1.96 8.66
C ALA A 55 -1.22 -1.60 7.23
N THR A 56 -2.39 -2.08 6.79
CA THR A 56 -2.96 -1.71 5.48
C THR A 56 -3.22 -0.21 5.40
N ILE A 57 -3.81 0.39 6.44
CA ILE A 57 -4.07 1.84 6.52
C ILE A 57 -2.74 2.61 6.51
N TRP A 58 -1.78 2.24 7.36
CA TRP A 58 -0.49 2.90 7.48
C TRP A 58 0.32 2.88 6.19
N ILE A 59 0.37 1.73 5.50
CA ILE A 59 0.95 1.66 4.16
C ILE A 59 0.20 2.64 3.23
N SER A 60 -1.13 2.60 3.23
CA SER A 60 -1.94 3.40 2.30
C SER A 60 -1.87 4.91 2.54
N THR A 61 -1.62 5.32 3.79
CA THR A 61 -1.48 6.73 4.19
C THR A 61 -0.03 7.18 4.31
N LEU A 62 0.95 6.35 3.89
CA LEU A 62 2.39 6.60 4.04
C LEU A 62 2.85 6.78 5.50
N ASN A 63 2.03 6.38 6.47
CA ASN A 63 2.32 6.45 7.90
C ASN A 63 3.19 5.26 8.36
N PHE A 64 4.40 5.19 7.81
CA PHE A 64 5.41 4.22 8.19
C PHE A 64 6.80 4.87 8.12
N ILE A 65 7.80 4.19 8.68
CA ILE A 65 9.19 4.65 8.64
C ILE A 65 9.95 3.76 7.67
N VAL A 66 10.78 4.38 6.83
CA VAL A 66 11.80 3.67 6.04
C VAL A 66 13.10 3.76 6.83
N SER A 67 13.75 2.62 7.06
CA SER A 67 15.06 2.56 7.70
C SER A 67 16.04 1.82 6.80
N GLU A 68 17.15 2.47 6.51
CA GLU A 68 18.20 1.95 5.65
C GLU A 68 19.19 1.10 6.44
N ARG A 69 19.36 -0.14 6.00
CA ARG A 69 20.50 -0.98 6.38
C ARG A 69 21.65 -0.72 5.41
N MET A 70 22.77 -0.27 5.93
CA MET A 70 23.99 0.09 5.21
C MET A 70 25.23 -0.53 5.86
N GLY A 71 26.35 -0.56 5.13
CA GLY A 71 27.63 -1.06 5.64
C GLY A 71 27.66 -2.55 5.98
N PHE A 72 28.75 -2.96 6.64
CA PHE A 72 28.93 -4.31 7.17
C PHE A 72 27.97 -4.61 8.33
N GLU A 73 27.28 -5.74 8.24
CA GLU A 73 26.39 -6.20 9.31
C GLU A 73 26.33 -7.74 9.34
N ARG A 74 26.65 -8.31 10.50
CA ARG A 74 26.52 -9.75 10.73
C ARG A 74 25.20 -10.05 11.44
N VAL A 75 24.19 -10.47 10.69
CA VAL A 75 22.95 -11.00 11.30
C VAL A 75 23.22 -12.26 12.11
N SER A 76 22.71 -12.30 13.35
CA SER A 76 22.85 -13.41 14.29
C SER A 76 22.03 -14.64 13.89
N SER A 77 20.85 -14.43 13.30
CA SER A 77 19.97 -15.46 12.75
C SER A 77 19.78 -15.25 11.25
N ARG A 78 20.12 -16.27 10.45
CA ARG A 78 19.70 -16.33 9.04
C ARG A 78 18.29 -16.90 8.98
N GLY A 79 17.53 -16.53 7.95
CA GLY A 79 16.16 -17.00 7.76
C GLY A 79 15.27 -15.95 7.14
N PRO A 80 13.99 -16.26 6.92
CA PRO A 80 13.05 -15.30 6.36
C PRO A 80 12.90 -14.07 7.27
N TYR A 81 12.51 -12.94 6.69
CA TYR A 81 12.07 -11.79 7.47
C TYR A 81 10.80 -12.07 8.25
N VAL A 82 9.92 -12.89 7.66
CA VAL A 82 8.66 -13.36 8.24
C VAL A 82 8.53 -14.85 7.92
N ASP A 83 8.55 -15.68 8.97
CA ASP A 83 8.35 -17.12 8.89
C ASP A 83 6.86 -17.50 8.91
N VAL A 84 6.53 -18.73 8.51
CA VAL A 84 5.16 -19.27 8.47
C VAL A 84 4.51 -19.38 9.86
N VAL A 85 5.32 -19.31 10.92
CA VAL A 85 4.87 -19.33 12.32
C VAL A 85 4.74 -17.92 12.91
N ASP A 86 5.25 -16.90 12.22
CA ASP A 86 5.28 -15.54 12.75
C ASP A 86 3.90 -14.89 12.71
N LEU A 87 3.59 -14.14 13.77
CA LEU A 87 2.45 -13.22 13.83
C LEU A 87 2.95 -11.77 13.87
N PRO A 88 2.14 -10.80 13.43
CA PRO A 88 2.46 -9.39 13.55
C PRO A 88 2.80 -9.00 15.00
N THR A 89 4.02 -8.48 15.19
CA THR A 89 4.52 -8.09 16.52
C THR A 89 4.34 -6.61 16.82
N TRP A 90 4.05 -5.76 15.81
CA TRP A 90 3.74 -4.35 16.04
C TRP A 90 2.43 -4.20 16.80
N GLU A 91 2.32 -3.16 17.62
CA GLU A 91 1.07 -2.81 18.27
C GLU A 91 0.15 -2.05 17.33
N ALA A 92 -1.15 -2.16 17.56
CA ALA A 92 -2.17 -1.45 16.80
C ALA A 92 -3.21 -0.86 17.75
N PRO A 93 -3.79 0.30 17.42
CA PRO A 93 -4.89 0.85 18.20
C PRO A 93 -6.12 -0.06 18.22
N GLU A 94 -7.00 0.16 19.20
CA GLU A 94 -8.20 -0.66 19.41
C GLU A 94 -9.41 -0.13 18.62
N GLU A 95 -9.35 1.11 18.13
CA GLU A 95 -10.46 1.75 17.43
C GLU A 95 -10.80 1.03 16.13
N THR A 96 -12.01 0.52 16.02
CA THR A 96 -12.49 -0.16 14.81
C THR A 96 -13.03 0.80 13.76
N LEU A 97 -13.25 2.07 14.11
CA LEU A 97 -13.67 3.12 13.19
C LEU A 97 -12.67 4.27 13.27
N VAL A 98 -11.84 4.41 12.25
CA VAL A 98 -10.70 5.34 12.26
C VAL A 98 -10.74 6.26 11.06
N GLN A 99 -10.40 7.54 11.25
CA GLN A 99 -10.28 8.47 10.14
C GLN A 99 -8.89 8.33 9.51
N ALA A 100 -8.84 8.16 8.19
CA ALA A 100 -7.58 8.07 7.45
C ALA A 100 -7.69 8.85 6.14
N GLY A 101 -6.84 9.87 6.00
CA GLY A 101 -7.02 10.89 4.98
C GLY A 101 -8.38 11.56 5.14
N SER A 102 -9.17 11.53 4.08
CA SER A 102 -10.43 12.25 4.01
C SER A 102 -11.68 11.37 4.21
N SER A 103 -11.46 10.08 4.54
CA SER A 103 -12.52 9.07 4.73
C SER A 103 -12.44 8.36 6.09
N TRP A 104 -13.56 7.76 6.49
CA TRP A 104 -13.65 6.91 7.68
C TRP A 104 -13.50 5.44 7.32
N PHE A 105 -12.59 4.73 7.99
CA PHE A 105 -12.35 3.30 7.79
C PHE A 105 -13.02 2.49 8.90
N ALA A 106 -14.02 1.71 8.53
CA ALA A 106 -14.66 0.72 9.38
C ALA A 106 -13.92 -0.62 9.25
N LEU A 107 -13.12 -0.95 10.26
CA LEU A 107 -12.34 -2.17 10.37
C LEU A 107 -13.23 -3.27 10.95
N ALA A 108 -13.62 -4.22 10.11
CA ALA A 108 -14.55 -5.28 10.48
C ALA A 108 -14.12 -6.61 9.87
N GLN A 109 -14.31 -7.74 10.57
CA GLN A 109 -13.94 -9.04 10.02
C GLN A 109 -14.90 -9.52 8.93
N ASP A 110 -16.13 -9.00 8.92
CA ASP A 110 -17.13 -9.24 7.90
C ASP A 110 -17.84 -7.96 7.45
N THR A 111 -18.33 -7.99 6.21
CA THR A 111 -18.99 -6.84 5.58
C THR A 111 -20.23 -6.36 6.34
N ARG A 112 -21.01 -7.28 6.93
CA ARG A 112 -22.26 -6.93 7.62
C ARG A 112 -21.96 -6.18 8.92
N GLN A 113 -20.94 -6.60 9.66
CA GLN A 113 -20.43 -5.87 10.81
C GLN A 113 -19.98 -4.46 10.40
N GLY A 114 -19.22 -4.35 9.30
CA GLY A 114 -18.78 -3.05 8.77
C GLY A 114 -19.94 -2.11 8.43
N LEU A 115 -20.96 -2.60 7.71
CA LEU A 115 -22.15 -1.79 7.36
C LEU A 115 -22.90 -1.30 8.61
N LYS A 116 -23.10 -2.17 9.61
CA LYS A 116 -23.71 -1.78 10.88
C LYS A 116 -22.92 -0.70 11.61
N MET A 117 -21.58 -0.77 11.54
CA MET A 117 -20.71 0.22 12.15
C MET A 117 -20.85 1.58 11.47
N VAL A 118 -20.85 1.61 10.14
CA VAL A 118 -21.07 2.84 9.36
C VAL A 118 -22.45 3.44 9.64
N GLN A 119 -23.52 2.63 9.62
CA GLN A 119 -24.88 3.09 9.93
C GLN A 119 -24.99 3.68 11.34
N ARG A 120 -24.37 3.05 12.34
CA ARG A 120 -24.35 3.57 13.71
C ARG A 120 -23.61 4.90 13.79
N HIS A 121 -22.48 5.03 13.10
CA HIS A 121 -21.71 6.27 13.09
C HIS A 121 -22.46 7.42 12.42
N MET A 122 -23.17 7.14 11.33
CA MET A 122 -24.01 8.12 10.64
C MET A 122 -25.13 8.65 11.54
N THR A 123 -25.86 7.74 12.21
CA THR A 123 -27.00 8.09 13.07
C THR A 123 -26.57 8.88 14.31
N GLY A 124 -25.42 8.54 14.91
CA GLY A 124 -24.88 9.26 16.07
C GLY A 124 -24.38 10.69 15.79
N HIS A 125 -24.17 11.06 14.52
CA HIS A 125 -23.69 12.40 14.12
C HIS A 125 -24.74 13.21 13.33
N SER A 126 -26.00 12.75 13.32
CA SER A 126 -27.08 13.42 12.60
C SER A 126 -27.57 14.71 13.27
N GLU A 127 -27.15 14.97 14.51
CA GLU A 127 -27.49 16.18 15.25
C GLU A 127 -26.41 17.25 15.02
N GLY A 128 -26.53 18.03 13.93
CA GLY A 128 -25.89 19.34 13.83
C GLY A 128 -24.91 19.60 12.66
N SER A 129 -24.66 18.65 11.74
CA SER A 129 -23.84 18.95 10.54
C SER A 129 -24.68 19.07 9.27
N THR A 130 -24.79 20.29 8.75
CA THR A 130 -25.27 20.63 7.40
C THR A 130 -24.51 19.86 6.31
N GLU A 131 -25.26 19.18 5.43
CA GLU A 131 -24.94 18.84 4.02
C GLU A 131 -23.56 18.22 3.65
N SER A 132 -22.74 17.75 4.59
CA SER A 132 -21.45 17.15 4.23
C SER A 132 -21.61 15.70 3.77
N VAL A 133 -21.34 15.42 2.49
CA VAL A 133 -21.14 14.05 1.99
C VAL A 133 -19.99 13.41 2.77
N ARG A 134 -20.20 12.23 3.35
CA ARG A 134 -19.16 11.48 4.06
C ARG A 134 -18.85 10.18 3.34
N ILE A 135 -17.57 9.91 3.16
CA ILE A 135 -17.08 8.67 2.57
C ILE A 135 -16.59 7.74 3.67
N TYR A 136 -17.01 6.48 3.57
CA TYR A 136 -16.59 5.39 4.43
C TYR A 136 -15.93 4.29 3.61
N VAL A 137 -15.02 3.56 4.23
CA VAL A 137 -14.36 2.38 3.69
C VAL A 137 -14.57 1.24 4.68
N ILE A 138 -15.27 0.19 4.27
CA ILE A 138 -15.31 -1.05 5.05
C ILE A 138 -14.11 -1.89 4.63
N LEU A 139 -13.19 -2.13 5.57
CA LEU A 139 -11.97 -2.90 5.36
C LEU A 139 -12.04 -4.22 6.15
N THR A 140 -12.08 -5.33 5.41
CA THR A 140 -12.13 -6.70 6.00
C THR A 140 -10.86 -7.51 5.81
N LEU A 141 -9.77 -6.89 5.32
CA LEU A 141 -8.55 -7.51 4.78
C LEU A 141 -8.76 -8.37 3.53
N ARG A 142 -9.88 -9.08 3.42
CA ARG A 142 -10.26 -9.82 2.21
C ARG A 142 -10.97 -8.95 1.19
N HIS A 143 -11.69 -7.94 1.67
CA HIS A 143 -12.51 -7.08 0.85
C HIS A 143 -12.45 -5.61 1.29
N VAL A 144 -12.67 -4.74 0.31
CA VAL A 144 -12.86 -3.30 0.46
C VAL A 144 -14.20 -2.94 -0.17
N ILE A 145 -15.01 -2.17 0.56
CA ILE A 145 -16.26 -1.60 0.07
C ILE A 145 -16.23 -0.11 0.37
N LEU A 146 -16.51 0.71 -0.63
CA LEU A 146 -16.69 2.14 -0.42
C LEU A 146 -18.17 2.39 -0.13
N CYS A 147 -18.44 3.23 0.85
CA CYS A 147 -19.78 3.71 1.14
C CYS A 147 -19.81 5.24 1.11
N LYS A 148 -20.93 5.77 0.63
CA LYS A 148 -21.22 7.19 0.61
C LYS A 148 -22.46 7.43 1.47
N ALA A 149 -22.33 8.31 2.44
CA ALA A 149 -23.42 8.80 3.26
C ALA A 149 -23.76 10.23 2.83
N GLN A 150 -25.02 10.45 2.44
CA GLN A 150 -25.55 11.77 2.08
C GLN A 150 -27.03 11.83 2.48
N GLU A 151 -27.45 12.91 3.15
CA GLU A 151 -28.87 13.16 3.46
C GLU A 151 -29.57 12.01 4.22
N GLY A 152 -28.82 11.28 5.06
CA GLY A 152 -29.34 10.14 5.82
C GLY A 152 -29.40 8.82 5.05
N GLU A 153 -29.13 8.83 3.74
CA GLU A 153 -29.01 7.63 2.92
C GLU A 153 -27.56 7.11 2.90
N LEU A 154 -27.43 5.78 2.91
CA LEU A 154 -26.15 5.08 2.77
C LEU A 154 -26.19 4.23 1.50
N VAL A 155 -25.32 4.56 0.55
CA VAL A 155 -25.09 3.76 -0.66
C VAL A 155 -23.68 3.19 -0.64
N TRP A 156 -23.47 2.06 -1.32
CA TRP A 156 -22.16 1.40 -1.34
C TRP A 156 -21.86 0.72 -2.67
N THR A 157 -20.57 0.49 -2.89
CA THR A 157 -20.04 -0.15 -4.09
C THR A 157 -20.10 -1.66 -4.02
N ARG A 158 -19.87 -2.30 -5.16
CA ARG A 158 -19.49 -3.73 -5.18
C ARG A 158 -18.23 -3.94 -4.33
N SER A 159 -18.15 -5.12 -3.74
CA SER A 159 -17.00 -5.54 -2.94
C SER A 159 -15.79 -5.77 -3.84
N GLY A 160 -14.72 -4.99 -3.61
CA GLY A 160 -13.41 -5.23 -4.22
C GLY A 160 -12.65 -6.27 -3.39
N THR A 161 -12.12 -7.32 -4.02
CA THR A 161 -11.24 -8.28 -3.32
C THR A 161 -9.91 -7.61 -3.03
N LEU A 162 -9.53 -7.47 -1.77
CA LEU A 162 -8.23 -6.94 -1.36
C LEU A 162 -7.20 -8.07 -1.31
N PHE A 163 -7.03 -8.76 -0.18
CA PHE A 163 -6.08 -9.84 -0.05
C PHE A 163 -6.72 -11.21 -0.25
N ARG A 164 -6.30 -11.91 -1.31
CA ARG A 164 -6.70 -13.28 -1.58
C ARG A 164 -5.53 -14.08 -2.15
N ASP A 165 -5.29 -15.25 -1.56
CA ASP A 165 -4.27 -16.20 -1.99
C ASP A 165 -2.84 -15.64 -2.09
N GLY A 166 -2.53 -14.55 -1.37
CA GLY A 166 -1.22 -13.87 -1.39
C GLY A 166 -1.10 -12.78 -2.47
N TYR A 167 -2.20 -12.42 -3.13
CA TYR A 167 -2.29 -11.33 -4.09
C TYR A 167 -3.18 -10.20 -3.56
N ALA A 168 -2.86 -8.97 -3.96
CA ALA A 168 -3.69 -7.80 -3.73
C ALA A 168 -4.25 -7.27 -5.06
N SER A 169 -5.56 -7.03 -5.14
CA SER A 169 -6.19 -6.51 -6.38
C SER A 169 -5.93 -5.03 -6.60
N ASN A 170 -5.61 -4.65 -7.84
CA ASN A 170 -5.49 -3.24 -8.22
C ASN A 170 -6.77 -2.47 -7.94
N THR A 171 -7.94 -3.04 -8.24
CA THR A 171 -9.23 -2.36 -8.00
C THR A 171 -9.44 -2.02 -6.53
N ALA A 172 -9.13 -2.94 -5.61
CA ALA A 172 -9.28 -2.68 -4.18
C ALA A 172 -8.23 -1.67 -3.66
N ILE A 173 -7.00 -1.72 -4.19
CA ILE A 173 -5.96 -0.73 -3.90
C ILE A 173 -6.41 0.65 -4.39
N ASP A 174 -6.91 0.75 -5.60
CA ASP A 174 -7.38 2.01 -6.19
C ASP A 174 -8.56 2.57 -5.39
N MET A 175 -9.48 1.72 -4.92
CA MET A 175 -10.56 2.12 -4.01
C MET A 175 -10.03 2.71 -2.70
N ILE A 176 -9.03 2.08 -2.06
CA ILE A 176 -8.41 2.59 -0.83
C ILE A 176 -7.71 3.93 -1.10
N LEU A 177 -6.90 4.01 -2.15
CA LEU A 177 -6.15 5.21 -2.50
C LEU A 177 -7.10 6.37 -2.84
N TRP A 178 -8.15 6.10 -3.60
CA TRP A 178 -9.19 7.08 -3.88
C TRP A 178 -9.85 7.57 -2.60
N ALA A 179 -10.29 6.66 -1.72
CA ALA A 179 -10.97 7.06 -0.48
C ALA A 179 -10.10 7.97 0.40
N ILE A 180 -8.80 7.70 0.49
CA ILE A 180 -7.87 8.51 1.29
C ILE A 180 -7.69 9.93 0.68
N ASN A 181 -7.85 10.09 -0.63
CA ASN A 181 -7.54 11.32 -1.35
C ASN A 181 -8.78 12.11 -1.86
N THR A 182 -9.99 11.54 -1.79
CA THR A 182 -11.22 12.09 -2.39
C THR A 182 -11.62 13.50 -1.98
N THR A 183 -11.42 13.84 -0.72
CA THR A 183 -11.84 15.13 -0.14
C THR A 183 -10.68 15.91 0.45
N SER A 184 -9.46 15.38 0.31
CA SER A 184 -8.27 16.15 0.64
C SER A 184 -8.03 17.16 -0.47
N THR A 185 -7.94 18.45 -0.12
CA THR A 185 -7.12 19.36 -0.91
C THR A 185 -5.80 18.64 -1.12
N GLY A 186 -5.43 18.37 -2.38
CA GLY A 186 -4.18 17.69 -2.70
C GLY A 186 -2.98 18.40 -2.04
N PRO A 187 -1.78 17.81 -2.06
CA PRO A 187 -0.60 18.46 -1.52
C PRO A 187 -0.55 19.91 -2.02
N GLN A 188 -0.54 20.87 -1.09
CA GLN A 188 -0.49 22.28 -1.47
C GLN A 188 0.71 22.45 -2.40
N PRO A 189 0.53 23.00 -3.62
CA PRO A 189 1.60 23.12 -4.58
C PRO A 189 2.78 23.83 -3.94
N SER A 190 3.88 23.11 -3.75
CA SER A 190 5.11 23.64 -3.21
C SER A 190 5.98 24.20 -4.33
N ALA A 191 7.01 24.96 -3.98
CA ALA A 191 8.03 25.39 -4.95
C ALA A 191 8.71 24.22 -5.68
N LEU A 192 8.69 23.01 -5.10
CA LEU A 192 9.19 21.81 -5.76
C LEU A 192 8.31 21.43 -6.97
N ASN A 193 6.98 21.59 -6.86
CA ASN A 193 6.04 21.20 -7.90
C ASN A 193 6.10 22.09 -9.16
N SER A 194 6.73 23.28 -9.09
CA SER A 194 6.95 24.15 -10.25
C SER A 194 8.21 23.81 -11.05
N LEU A 195 9.07 22.94 -10.54
CA LEU A 195 10.29 22.50 -11.23
C LEU A 195 9.97 21.41 -12.26
N PRO A 196 10.78 21.25 -13.32
CA PRO A 196 10.68 20.10 -14.21
C PRO A 196 10.81 18.78 -13.45
N ILE A 197 10.12 17.73 -13.91
CA ILE A 197 10.02 16.45 -13.19
C ILE A 197 11.39 15.82 -12.94
N GLU A 198 12.34 15.99 -13.88
CA GLU A 198 13.71 15.50 -13.76
C GLU A 198 14.50 16.21 -12.66
N VAL A 199 14.18 17.48 -12.41
CA VAL A 199 14.77 18.25 -11.31
C VAL A 199 14.13 17.84 -9.98
N GLN A 200 12.81 17.61 -9.96
CA GLN A 200 12.13 17.08 -8.78
C GLN A 200 12.73 15.73 -8.36
N ASP A 201 12.89 14.79 -9.30
CA ASP A 201 13.47 13.48 -9.05
C ASP A 201 14.88 13.58 -8.49
N ARG A 202 15.73 14.44 -9.07
CA ARG A 202 17.08 14.68 -8.55
C ARG A 202 17.08 15.22 -7.12
N ILE A 203 16.15 16.12 -6.79
CA ILE A 203 16.03 16.68 -5.44
C ILE A 203 15.61 15.58 -4.45
N LEU A 204 14.61 14.77 -4.80
CA LEU A 204 14.14 13.66 -3.97
C LEU A 204 15.26 12.63 -3.73
N ASP A 205 16.02 12.29 -4.77
CA ASP A 205 17.15 11.37 -4.68
C ASP A 205 18.31 11.92 -3.84
N HIS A 206 18.56 13.24 -3.87
CA HIS A 206 19.57 13.87 -3.01
C HIS A 206 19.10 14.04 -1.56
N ALA A 207 17.79 14.21 -1.35
CA ALA A 207 17.20 14.41 -0.03
C ALA A 207 17.07 13.12 0.78
N THR A 208 17.25 11.96 0.14
CA THR A 208 17.01 10.65 0.76
C THR A 208 18.18 9.70 0.52
N THR A 209 18.25 8.64 1.33
CA THR A 209 19.36 7.69 1.28
C THR A 209 19.09 6.50 0.35
N SER A 210 17.83 6.28 -0.03
CA SER A 210 17.44 5.09 -0.79
C SER A 210 16.25 5.35 -1.73
N PHE A 211 16.13 4.54 -2.79
CA PHE A 211 14.99 4.60 -3.72
C PHE A 211 13.63 4.55 -3.01
N VAL A 212 13.48 3.66 -2.01
CA VAL A 212 12.20 3.52 -1.29
C VAL A 212 11.88 4.77 -0.47
N ALA A 213 12.90 5.39 0.14
CA ALA A 213 12.73 6.66 0.85
C ALA A 213 12.40 7.81 -0.11
N SER A 214 13.10 7.90 -1.26
CA SER A 214 12.83 8.87 -2.34
C SER A 214 11.38 8.74 -2.85
N ALA A 215 10.94 7.52 -3.14
CA ALA A 215 9.58 7.23 -3.60
C ALA A 215 8.50 7.58 -2.56
N LYS A 216 8.77 7.30 -1.27
CA LYS A 216 7.88 7.71 -0.18
C LYS A 216 7.76 9.23 -0.11
N LEU A 217 8.89 9.94 -0.09
CA LEU A 217 8.93 11.40 -0.03
C LEU A 217 8.24 12.04 -1.24
N GLY A 218 8.45 11.51 -2.45
CA GLY A 218 7.77 11.97 -3.66
C GLY A 218 6.24 11.78 -3.58
N CYS A 219 5.78 10.68 -2.98
CA CYS A 219 4.35 10.48 -2.71
C CYS A 219 3.81 11.49 -1.70
N GLU A 220 4.52 11.74 -0.60
CA GLU A 220 4.13 12.70 0.45
C GLU A 220 4.06 14.14 -0.08
N LEU A 221 5.02 14.55 -0.91
CA LEU A 221 5.10 15.90 -1.47
C LEU A 221 4.27 16.09 -2.75
N GLY A 222 3.70 15.02 -3.29
CA GLY A 222 3.07 15.06 -4.60
C GLY A 222 4.03 15.42 -5.74
N ALA A 223 5.32 15.14 -5.58
CA ALA A 223 6.40 15.53 -6.49
C ALA A 223 7.11 14.31 -7.10
N GLY A 224 7.82 14.54 -8.20
CA GLY A 224 8.61 13.52 -8.89
C GLY A 224 7.79 12.56 -9.76
N SER A 225 8.50 11.73 -10.52
CA SER A 225 7.93 10.72 -11.40
C SER A 225 7.25 9.59 -10.62
N SER A 226 6.43 8.79 -11.32
CA SER A 226 5.87 7.58 -10.72
C SER A 226 6.96 6.52 -10.56
N SER A 227 6.95 5.81 -9.44
CA SER A 227 8.00 4.85 -9.10
C SER A 227 8.05 3.69 -10.09
N SER A 228 9.15 3.62 -10.84
CA SER A 228 9.44 2.52 -11.78
C SER A 228 9.94 1.25 -11.09
N TRP A 229 10.25 1.33 -9.78
CA TRP A 229 10.95 0.29 -9.01
C TRP A 229 12.29 -0.12 -9.65
N VAL A 230 12.96 0.86 -10.25
CA VAL A 230 14.28 0.75 -10.83
C VAL A 230 15.14 1.89 -10.31
N ASP A 231 16.35 1.57 -9.85
CA ASP A 231 17.34 2.50 -9.34
C ASP A 231 18.66 2.25 -10.06
N ASN A 232 19.19 3.28 -10.74
CA ASN A 232 20.41 3.19 -11.54
C ASN A 232 20.40 2.04 -12.58
N GLY A 233 19.23 1.78 -13.17
CA GLY A 233 19.01 0.70 -14.13
C GLY A 233 18.88 -0.70 -13.51
N LEU A 234 18.92 -0.81 -12.19
CA LEU A 234 18.75 -2.07 -11.46
C LEU A 234 17.37 -2.12 -10.81
N LYS A 235 16.72 -3.27 -10.91
CA LYS A 235 15.41 -3.48 -10.32
C LYS A 235 15.51 -3.51 -8.80
N ILE A 236 14.60 -2.83 -8.12
CA ILE A 236 14.40 -2.92 -6.68
C ILE A 236 13.43 -4.07 -6.40
N THR A 237 13.84 -5.04 -5.58
CA THR A 237 13.02 -6.21 -5.25
C THR A 237 12.89 -6.46 -3.77
N LEU A 238 11.77 -7.09 -3.42
CA LEU A 238 11.49 -7.56 -2.08
C LEU A 238 12.54 -8.60 -1.67
N GLN A 239 13.18 -8.38 -0.53
CA GLN A 239 14.10 -9.31 0.10
C GLN A 239 13.33 -10.14 1.12
N GLU A 240 13.22 -11.44 0.86
CA GLU A 240 12.49 -12.35 1.75
C GLU A 240 13.33 -12.85 2.91
N VAL A 241 14.66 -12.81 2.81
CA VAL A 241 15.58 -13.50 3.73
C VAL A 241 16.64 -12.54 4.27
N LYS A 242 16.88 -12.60 5.58
CA LYS A 242 17.97 -11.92 6.27
C LYS A 242 19.30 -12.49 5.82
N ARG A 243 20.18 -11.62 5.35
CA ARG A 243 21.55 -11.97 4.93
C ARG A 243 22.56 -11.09 5.62
N HIS A 244 23.79 -11.61 5.75
CA HIS A 244 24.92 -10.76 6.15
C HIS A 244 25.14 -9.69 5.10
N ARG A 245 25.58 -8.54 5.55
CA ARG A 245 25.93 -7.40 4.72
C ARG A 245 27.45 -7.22 4.75
N MET A 246 27.98 -6.89 3.59
CA MET A 246 29.35 -6.42 3.42
C MET A 246 29.32 -4.93 3.11
N GLU A 247 30.45 -4.24 3.22
CA GLU A 247 30.56 -2.81 2.91
C GLU A 247 30.08 -2.47 1.49
N SER A 248 30.25 -3.39 0.54
CA SER A 248 29.81 -3.26 -0.86
C SER A 248 28.36 -3.66 -1.10
N SER A 249 27.62 -4.09 -0.06
CA SER A 249 26.22 -4.49 -0.23
C SER A 249 25.35 -3.27 -0.54
N PRO A 250 24.48 -3.36 -1.58
CA PRO A 250 23.52 -2.31 -1.85
C PRO A 250 22.68 -1.96 -0.61
N ILE A 251 22.23 -0.71 -0.55
CA ILE A 251 21.35 -0.22 0.50
C ILE A 251 20.08 -1.08 0.51
N GLU A 252 19.67 -1.47 1.71
CA GLU A 252 18.46 -2.25 1.91
C GLU A 252 17.48 -1.43 2.74
N SER A 253 16.34 -1.09 2.16
CA SER A 253 15.32 -0.25 2.75
C SER A 253 14.26 -1.10 3.42
N GLN A 254 14.13 -0.99 4.73
CA GLN A 254 13.16 -1.72 5.53
C GLN A 254 12.00 -0.82 5.94
N VAL A 255 10.78 -1.37 5.91
CA VAL A 255 9.58 -0.65 6.36
C VAL A 255 9.26 -1.02 7.81
N TYR A 256 9.01 -0.01 8.64
CA TYR A 256 8.72 -0.14 10.07
C TYR A 256 7.37 0.49 10.43
N PHE A 257 6.65 -0.18 11.33
CA PHE A 257 5.42 0.31 11.97
C PHE A 257 5.65 0.46 13.46
N GLY A 258 5.50 1.67 14.01
CA GLY A 258 5.70 1.92 15.45
C GLY A 258 7.06 1.45 15.97
N GLY A 259 8.12 1.55 15.16
CA GLY A 259 9.46 1.07 15.51
C GLY A 259 9.68 -0.45 15.36
N VAL A 260 8.69 -1.20 14.91
CA VAL A 260 8.77 -2.65 14.68
C VAL A 260 8.83 -2.97 13.18
N MET A 261 9.73 -3.87 12.79
CA MET A 261 9.95 -4.22 11.38
C MET A 261 8.72 -4.96 10.81
N SER A 262 8.21 -4.48 9.66
CA SER A 262 6.94 -4.93 9.07
C SER A 262 7.02 -6.26 8.30
N GLY A 263 8.23 -6.79 8.10
CA GLY A 263 8.52 -7.89 7.18
C GLY A 263 8.92 -7.43 5.77
N LEU A 264 8.66 -6.18 5.39
CA LEU A 264 9.03 -5.64 4.09
C LEU A 264 10.46 -5.08 4.10
N SER A 265 11.29 -5.62 3.21
CA SER A 265 12.66 -5.16 2.99
C SER A 265 12.94 -5.13 1.49
N TYR A 266 13.59 -4.07 1.01
CA TYR A 266 13.82 -3.85 -0.42
C TYR A 266 15.29 -3.61 -0.70
N LYS A 267 15.79 -4.20 -1.78
CA LYS A 267 17.18 -4.05 -2.20
C LYS A 267 17.28 -4.14 -3.71
N GLN A 268 18.30 -3.49 -4.29
CA GLN A 268 18.65 -3.66 -5.69
C GLN A 268 19.03 -5.13 -5.98
N GLU A 269 18.55 -5.65 -7.10
CA GLU A 269 19.00 -6.95 -7.63
C GLU A 269 20.48 -6.89 -8.02
N PRO A 270 21.26 -7.94 -7.74
CA PRO A 270 22.63 -8.05 -8.25
C PRO A 270 22.64 -8.03 -9.78
N ARG A 271 23.60 -7.32 -10.38
CA ARG A 271 23.79 -7.25 -11.85
C ARG A 271 23.84 -8.61 -12.54
N ASP A 272 24.34 -9.63 -11.85
CA ASP A 272 24.52 -10.98 -12.38
C ASP A 272 23.21 -11.78 -12.57
N GLN A 273 22.07 -11.24 -12.12
CA GLN A 273 20.75 -11.89 -12.28
C GLN A 273 19.87 -11.22 -13.35
N VAL A 274 20.37 -10.18 -14.04
CA VAL A 274 19.69 -9.58 -15.19
C VAL A 274 20.02 -10.43 -16.43
N PRO A 275 19.07 -11.17 -17.03
CA PRO A 275 19.35 -11.91 -18.25
C PRO A 275 19.76 -10.93 -19.35
N PRO A 276 20.81 -11.24 -20.15
CA PRO A 276 21.24 -10.35 -21.21
C PRO A 276 20.09 -10.15 -22.20
N VAL A 277 19.75 -8.89 -22.45
CA VAL A 277 18.80 -8.51 -23.50
C VAL A 277 19.27 -9.12 -24.80
N SER A 278 18.53 -10.10 -25.31
CA SER A 278 18.84 -10.80 -26.55
C SER A 278 18.81 -9.79 -27.68
N ARG A 279 19.99 -9.36 -28.14
CA ARG A 279 20.12 -8.53 -29.34
C ARG A 279 19.74 -9.41 -30.53
N SER A 280 18.51 -9.25 -31.01
CA SER A 280 18.05 -9.81 -32.27
C SER A 280 19.03 -9.44 -33.38
N LYS A 281 19.80 -10.44 -33.84
CA LYS A 281 20.63 -10.32 -35.05
C LYS A 281 19.70 -10.28 -36.25
N TYR A 282 19.48 -9.10 -36.81
CA TYR A 282 18.93 -8.98 -38.16
C TYR A 282 19.95 -9.54 -39.16
N ILE A 283 19.69 -10.73 -39.69
CA ILE A 283 20.39 -11.27 -40.85
C ILE A 283 19.76 -10.65 -42.10
N ILE A 284 20.46 -9.67 -42.69
CA ILE A 284 20.13 -9.16 -44.02
C ILE A 284 20.61 -10.19 -45.04
N LYS A 285 19.67 -10.95 -45.64
CA LYS A 285 19.95 -11.74 -46.85
C LYS A 285 20.06 -10.79 -48.04
N ARG A 286 21.27 -10.58 -48.55
CA ARG A 286 21.48 -10.02 -49.90
C ARG A 286 20.96 -11.03 -50.93
N ARG A 287 20.03 -10.60 -51.78
CA ARG A 287 19.70 -11.29 -53.04
C ARG A 287 20.74 -10.90 -54.08
N SER A 288 21.39 -11.90 -54.67
CA SER A 288 22.19 -11.76 -55.88
C SER A 288 21.25 -11.63 -57.09
N LEU A 289 21.63 -10.78 -58.04
CA LEU A 289 21.08 -10.70 -59.40
C LEU A 289 21.29 -12.01 -60.17
#